data_AF-X1QWY0-F1
#
_entry.id   AF-X1QWY0-F1
#
_cell.length_a   1.000
_cell.length_b   1.000
_cell.length_c   1.000
_cell.angle_alpha   90.00
_cell.angle_beta   90.00
_cell.angle_gamma   90.00
#
_symmetry.space_group_name_H-M   'P 1'
#
loop_
_entity.id
_entity.type
_entity.pdbx_description
1 polymer ?
#
loop_
_entity_poly.entity_id
_entity_poly.type
_entity_poly.pdbx_seq_one_letter_code
_entity_poly.pdbx_strand_id
1 'polypeptide(L)'
;KTYADFQPEADLVNRAFLDVMLHGDMRGRIFTFPIPTYNVTKDFDWDSEVSDLLFQATAKFGIPYFQNCIKGGINPREVRAMCCRLQLDLRELHRRYGGFFGYAEKTGSVGVVTINMPRLGYRSKDEGAFFERLERLM
;
A
#
# COMPACT_ATOMS: atom_id res chain seq x y z
N LYS A 1 -9.00 -4.24 -28.30
CA LYS A 1 -9.01 -4.77 -26.92
C LYS A 1 -8.42 -3.74 -25.98
N THR A 2 -9.06 -3.48 -24.85
CA THR A 2 -8.56 -2.62 -23.77
C THR A 2 -8.05 -3.48 -22.62
N TYR A 3 -7.33 -2.90 -21.65
CA TYR A 3 -6.93 -3.64 -20.45
C TYR A 3 -8.13 -4.17 -19.64
N ALA A 4 -9.28 -3.50 -19.70
CA ALA A 4 -10.49 -3.95 -19.03
C ALA A 4 -11.04 -5.27 -19.61
N ASP A 5 -10.69 -5.60 -20.86
CA ASP A 5 -11.16 -6.82 -21.52
C ASP A 5 -10.46 -8.08 -21.00
N PHE A 6 -9.41 -7.94 -20.17
CA PHE A 6 -8.59 -9.04 -19.64
C PHE A 6 -8.83 -9.30 -18.14
N GLN A 7 -10.00 -8.92 -17.64
CA GLN A 7 -10.40 -9.23 -16.26
C GLN A 7 -10.34 -10.74 -15.95
N PRO A 8 -10.81 -11.65 -16.84
CA PRO A 8 -10.73 -13.09 -16.57
C PRO A 8 -9.30 -13.61 -16.36
N GLU A 9 -8.34 -13.08 -17.12
CA GLU A 9 -6.92 -13.42 -16.97
C GLU A 9 -6.32 -12.85 -15.69
N ALA A 10 -6.71 -11.63 -15.29
CA ALA A 10 -6.30 -11.05 -14.02
C ALA A 10 -6.83 -11.88 -12.83
N ASP A 11 -8.08 -12.33 -12.90
CA ASP A 11 -8.69 -13.18 -11.87
C ASP A 11 -8.03 -14.56 -11.82
N LEU A 12 -7.68 -15.14 -12.97
CA LEU A 12 -6.91 -16.39 -13.03
C LEU A 12 -5.59 -16.27 -12.28
N VAL A 13 -4.84 -15.18 -12.48
CA VAL A 13 -3.57 -14.92 -11.77
C VAL A 13 -3.81 -14.76 -10.28
N ASN A 14 -4.83 -13.99 -9.88
CA ASN A 14 -5.17 -13.80 -8.46
C ASN A 14 -5.52 -15.13 -7.78
N ARG A 15 -6.35 -15.97 -8.41
CA ARG A 15 -6.72 -17.27 -7.84
C ARG A 15 -5.50 -18.17 -7.66
N ALA A 16 -4.67 -18.33 -8.70
CA ALA A 16 -3.47 -19.15 -8.62
C ALA A 16 -2.49 -18.64 -7.55
N PHE A 17 -2.33 -17.32 -7.45
CA PHE A 17 -1.45 -16.71 -6.46
C PHE A 17 -1.98 -16.93 -5.03
N LEU A 18 -3.26 -16.67 -4.78
CA LEU A 18 -3.87 -16.84 -3.46
C LEU A 18 -3.94 -18.30 -3.04
N ASP A 19 -4.15 -19.22 -3.97
CA ASP A 19 -4.10 -20.66 -3.71
C ASP A 19 -2.72 -21.09 -3.18
N VAL A 20 -1.64 -20.67 -3.83
CA VAL A 20 -0.27 -20.92 -3.35
C VAL A 20 -0.05 -20.30 -1.97
N MET A 21 -0.50 -19.05 -1.78
CA MET A 21 -0.38 -18.36 -0.50
C MET A 21 -1.15 -19.06 0.64
N LEU A 22 -2.32 -19.64 0.33
CA LEU A 22 -3.15 -20.40 1.26
C LEU A 22 -2.53 -21.76 1.63
N HIS A 23 -1.87 -22.41 0.67
CA HIS A 23 -1.11 -23.64 0.94
C HIS A 23 0.05 -23.39 1.90
N GLY A 24 0.73 -22.24 1.77
CA GLY A 24 1.90 -21.88 2.58
C GLY A 24 3.20 -22.49 2.03
N ASP A 25 4.30 -22.29 2.76
CA ASP A 25 5.61 -22.81 2.41
C ASP A 25 5.64 -24.36 2.42
N MET A 26 6.80 -24.96 2.15
CA MET A 26 6.97 -26.43 2.21
C MET A 26 6.53 -27.06 3.56
N ARG A 27 6.43 -26.26 4.63
CA ARG A 27 6.00 -26.67 5.97
C ARG A 27 4.59 -26.17 6.32
N GLY A 28 3.84 -25.63 5.35
CA GLY A 28 2.51 -25.06 5.53
C GLY A 28 2.48 -23.74 6.31
N ARG A 29 3.62 -23.04 6.43
CA ARG A 29 3.71 -21.75 7.13
C ARG A 29 3.42 -20.60 6.19
N ILE A 30 3.06 -19.45 6.76
CA ILE A 30 2.89 -18.21 6.02
C ILE A 30 4.17 -17.83 5.25
N PHE A 31 4.00 -17.37 4.02
CA PHE A 31 5.09 -16.70 3.30
C PHE A 31 5.29 -15.29 3.86
N THR A 32 6.51 -14.97 4.29
CA THR A 32 6.87 -13.61 4.69
C THR A 32 6.90 -12.64 3.51
N PHE A 33 7.25 -13.15 2.32
CA PHE A 33 7.33 -12.37 1.08
C PHE A 33 6.86 -13.20 -0.12
N PRO A 34 6.32 -12.54 -1.17
CA PRO A 34 6.00 -11.11 -1.24
C PRO A 34 4.85 -10.73 -0.28
N ILE A 35 4.70 -9.43 0.01
CA ILE A 35 3.56 -8.94 0.81
C ILE A 35 2.46 -8.48 -0.17
N PRO A 36 1.46 -9.32 -0.46
CA PRO A 36 0.36 -8.92 -1.32
C PRO A 36 -0.44 -7.77 -0.70
N THR A 37 -0.83 -6.82 -1.55
CA THR A 37 -1.69 -5.68 -1.17
C THR A 37 -2.82 -5.55 -2.17
N TYR A 38 -4.07 -5.58 -1.67
CA TYR A 38 -5.27 -5.44 -2.47
C TYR A 38 -5.97 -4.12 -2.18
N ASN A 39 -6.42 -3.44 -3.23
CA ASN A 39 -7.17 -2.20 -3.11
C ASN A 39 -8.65 -2.51 -2.88
N VAL A 40 -9.22 -2.01 -1.80
CA VAL A 40 -10.65 -2.08 -1.53
C VAL A 40 -11.28 -0.79 -2.02
N THR A 41 -11.97 -0.87 -3.15
CA THR A 41 -12.65 0.25 -3.82
C THR A 41 -14.16 0.21 -3.57
N LYS A 42 -14.90 1.22 -4.05
CA LYS A 42 -16.36 1.27 -3.90
C LYS A 42 -17.09 0.20 -4.70
N ASP A 43 -16.47 -0.19 -5.81
CA ASP A 43 -16.88 -1.21 -6.76
C ASP A 43 -16.20 -2.56 -6.51
N PHE A 44 -15.58 -2.74 -5.34
CA PHE A 44 -14.96 -4.01 -4.97
C PHE A 44 -16.01 -5.13 -4.98
N ASP A 45 -15.72 -6.22 -5.69
CA ASP A 45 -16.62 -7.37 -5.80
C ASP A 45 -16.47 -8.28 -4.58
N TRP A 46 -17.35 -8.11 -3.60
CA TRP A 46 -17.33 -8.84 -2.33
C TRP A 46 -17.71 -10.31 -2.47
N ASP A 47 -18.43 -10.68 -3.54
CA ASP A 47 -19.04 -12.00 -3.72
C ASP A 47 -18.29 -12.84 -4.76
N SER A 48 -17.11 -12.40 -5.20
CA SER A 48 -16.28 -13.14 -6.15
C SER A 48 -15.49 -14.28 -5.51
N GLU A 49 -15.17 -15.29 -6.31
CA GLU A 49 -14.27 -16.40 -5.92
C GLU A 49 -12.90 -15.87 -5.44
N VAL A 50 -12.39 -14.80 -6.05
CA VAL A 50 -11.13 -14.15 -5.63
C VAL A 50 -11.27 -13.56 -4.23
N SER A 51 -12.38 -12.88 -3.94
CA SER A 51 -12.66 -12.30 -2.62
C SER A 51 -12.79 -13.37 -1.54
N ASP A 52 -13.43 -14.48 -1.84
CA ASP A 52 -13.49 -15.62 -0.91
C ASP A 52 -12.08 -16.13 -0.57
N LEU A 53 -11.22 -16.33 -1.56
CA LEU A 53 -9.83 -16.76 -1.34
C LEU A 53 -9.03 -15.71 -0.54
N LEU A 54 -9.24 -14.42 -0.80
CA LEU A 54 -8.60 -13.32 -0.06
C LEU A 54 -8.96 -13.37 1.42
N PHE A 55 -10.25 -13.54 1.73
CA PHE A 55 -10.71 -13.58 3.12
C PHE A 55 -10.32 -14.88 3.83
N GLN A 56 -10.27 -16.00 3.12
CA GLN A 56 -9.69 -17.24 3.66
C GLN A 56 -8.22 -17.08 4.02
N ALA A 57 -7.42 -16.47 3.13
CA ALA A 57 -5.99 -16.21 3.41
C ALA A 57 -5.84 -15.27 4.61
N THR A 58 -6.71 -14.26 4.69
CA THR A 58 -6.72 -13.28 5.78
C THR A 58 -7.05 -13.97 7.11
N ALA A 59 -8.07 -14.83 7.13
CA ALA A 59 -8.46 -15.56 8.33
C ALA A 59 -7.38 -16.56 8.79
N LYS A 60 -6.70 -17.23 7.85
CA LYS A 60 -5.69 -18.25 8.16
C LYS A 60 -4.36 -17.66 8.61
N PHE A 61 -3.90 -16.60 7.94
CA PHE A 61 -2.51 -16.11 8.05
C PHE A 61 -2.40 -14.61 8.34
N GLY A 62 -3.50 -13.84 8.34
CA GLY A 62 -3.46 -12.39 8.55
C GLY A 62 -2.92 -11.60 7.34
N ILE A 63 -2.96 -12.20 6.15
CA ILE A 63 -2.55 -11.60 4.87
C ILE A 63 -3.65 -11.82 3.82
N PRO A 64 -3.78 -10.96 2.79
CA PRO A 64 -2.92 -9.84 2.41
C PRO A 64 -3.17 -8.55 3.20
N TYR A 65 -2.41 -7.50 2.87
CA TYR A 65 -2.76 -6.13 3.27
C TYR A 65 -3.89 -5.57 2.40
N PHE A 66 -4.72 -4.73 3.01
CA PHE A 66 -5.81 -4.03 2.32
C PHE A 66 -5.57 -2.53 2.32
N GLN A 67 -5.55 -1.94 1.13
CA GLN A 67 -5.53 -0.50 0.97
C GLN A 67 -6.97 0.00 0.81
N ASN A 68 -7.45 0.73 1.82
CA ASN A 68 -8.82 1.26 1.84
C ASN A 68 -8.93 2.51 0.94
N CYS A 69 -9.52 2.34 -0.24
CA CYS A 69 -9.81 3.41 -1.19
C CYS A 69 -11.27 3.91 -1.09
N ILE A 70 -12.07 3.42 -0.14
CA ILE A 70 -13.46 3.83 0.06
C ILE A 70 -13.54 5.14 0.85
N LYS A 71 -12.96 5.18 2.05
CA LYS A 71 -13.12 6.31 2.99
C LYS A 71 -12.07 7.41 2.81
N GLY A 72 -10.98 7.15 2.09
CA GLY A 72 -9.86 8.09 1.98
C GLY A 72 -9.96 9.11 0.85
N GLY A 73 -10.97 9.02 -0.03
CA GLY A 73 -10.97 9.77 -1.29
C GLY A 73 -9.76 9.45 -2.19
N ILE A 74 -9.06 8.35 -1.90
CA ILE A 74 -7.85 7.91 -2.59
C ILE A 74 -8.30 7.20 -3.87
N ASN A 75 -8.00 7.79 -5.02
CA ASN A 75 -8.11 7.10 -6.28
C ASN A 75 -7.00 6.04 -6.37
N PRO A 76 -7.32 4.75 -6.58
CA PRO A 76 -6.32 3.68 -6.71
C PRO A 76 -5.29 3.94 -7.82
N ARG A 77 -5.62 4.79 -8.78
CA ARG A 77 -4.72 5.20 -9.87
C ARG A 77 -3.71 6.28 -9.45
N GLU A 78 -3.92 6.95 -8.33
CA GLU A 78 -3.14 8.13 -7.90
C GLU A 78 -2.14 7.81 -6.78
N VAL A 79 -2.17 6.60 -6.22
CA VAL A 79 -1.27 6.18 -5.15
C VAL A 79 -0.66 4.83 -5.48
N ARG A 80 0.64 4.70 -5.17
CA ARG A 80 1.36 3.42 -5.16
C ARG A 80 1.98 3.23 -3.78
N ALA A 81 1.76 2.07 -3.18
CA ALA A 81 2.42 1.68 -1.95
C ALA A 81 3.83 1.20 -2.29
N MET A 82 4.83 1.98 -1.92
CA MET A 82 6.24 1.59 -2.04
C MET A 82 6.65 0.88 -0.74
N CYS A 83 6.22 -0.37 -0.60
CA CYS A 83 6.44 -1.21 0.59
C CYS A 83 5.79 -0.66 1.87
N CYS A 84 6.49 -0.70 3.02
CA CYS A 84 5.89 -0.79 4.35
C CYS A 84 4.93 0.33 4.76
N ARG A 85 5.02 1.55 4.21
CA ARG A 85 3.97 2.60 4.32
C ARG A 85 4.23 3.84 3.45
N LEU A 86 5.28 3.86 2.63
CA LEU A 86 5.58 5.03 1.80
C LEU A 86 4.55 5.12 0.66
N GLN A 87 3.87 6.26 0.57
CA GLN A 87 2.89 6.52 -0.48
C GLN A 87 3.39 7.64 -1.37
N LEU A 88 3.54 7.34 -2.66
CA LEU A 88 3.82 8.36 -3.67
C LEU A 88 2.53 9.06 -4.06
N ASP A 89 2.52 10.39 -4.04
CA ASP A 89 1.46 11.19 -4.64
C ASP A 89 1.74 11.35 -6.15
N LEU A 90 1.00 10.59 -6.96
CA LEU A 90 1.20 10.61 -8.41
C LEU A 90 0.71 11.90 -9.06
N ARG A 91 -0.11 12.72 -8.39
CA ARG A 91 -0.58 14.01 -8.91
C ARG A 91 0.56 15.03 -8.98
N GLU A 92 1.48 15.00 -8.02
CA GLU A 92 2.71 15.79 -8.05
C GLU A 92 3.67 15.28 -9.13
N LEU A 93 3.81 13.96 -9.25
CA LEU A 93 4.72 13.36 -10.23
C LEU A 93 4.27 13.61 -11.68
N HIS A 94 2.97 13.50 -11.96
CA HIS A 94 2.38 13.79 -13.27
C HIS A 94 2.58 15.26 -13.66
N ARG A 95 2.40 16.19 -12.72
CA ARG A 95 2.58 17.64 -12.96
C ARG A 95 4.01 18.02 -13.35
N ARG A 96 5.02 17.32 -12.81
CA ARG A 96 6.42 17.68 -13.05
C ARG A 96 6.96 17.21 -14.40
N TYR A 97 6.48 16.09 -14.96
CA TYR A 97 7.16 15.45 -16.10
C TYR A 97 6.27 14.92 -17.25
N GLY A 98 4.97 15.26 -17.28
CA GLY A 98 4.19 15.36 -18.53
C GLY A 98 4.20 14.16 -19.51
N GLY A 99 4.26 12.91 -19.04
CA GLY A 99 4.32 11.71 -19.89
C GLY A 99 3.09 10.81 -19.77
N PHE A 100 2.64 10.23 -20.90
CA PHE A 100 1.54 9.25 -20.99
C PHE A 100 1.80 7.95 -20.21
N PHE A 101 3.06 7.66 -19.89
CA PHE A 101 3.51 6.55 -19.07
C PHE A 101 4.17 7.12 -17.82
N GLY A 102 3.42 7.22 -16.72
CA GLY A 102 3.92 7.79 -15.47
C GLY A 102 5.11 7.00 -14.91
N TYR A 103 6.14 7.70 -14.45
CA TYR A 103 7.32 7.09 -13.80
C TYR A 103 7.04 6.57 -12.38
N ALA A 104 5.77 6.37 -12.01
CA ALA A 104 5.36 5.86 -10.70
C ALA A 104 6.15 4.60 -10.32
N GLU A 105 6.24 3.66 -11.27
CA GLU A 105 6.91 2.37 -11.11
C GLU A 105 8.46 2.46 -11.08
N LYS A 106 9.02 3.65 -11.32
CA LYS A 106 10.47 3.93 -11.29
C LYS A 106 10.85 5.05 -10.30
N THR A 107 9.90 5.46 -9.47
CA THR A 107 10.11 6.53 -8.48
C THR A 107 10.19 5.89 -7.10
N GLY A 108 11.13 6.35 -6.28
CA GLY A 108 11.29 5.89 -4.91
C GLY A 108 11.70 7.02 -3.97
N SER A 109 11.84 6.71 -2.68
CA SER A 109 12.44 7.65 -1.73
C SER A 109 13.96 7.51 -1.73
N VAL A 110 14.66 8.64 -1.69
CA VAL A 110 16.13 8.69 -1.51
C VAL A 110 16.52 8.29 -0.08
N GLY A 111 15.64 8.56 0.89
CA GLY A 111 15.87 8.25 2.30
C GLY A 111 14.75 8.74 3.20
N VAL A 112 14.70 8.22 4.41
CA VAL A 112 13.74 8.65 5.45
C VAL A 112 14.52 9.03 6.70
N VAL A 113 14.31 10.25 7.18
CA VAL A 113 14.83 10.72 8.47
C VAL A 113 13.63 10.95 9.38
N THR A 114 13.60 10.28 10.53
CA THR A 114 12.50 10.38 11.49
C THR A 114 12.91 11.22 12.69
N ILE A 115 12.14 12.29 12.96
CA ILE A 115 12.35 13.14 14.13
C ILE A 115 11.84 12.44 15.39
N ASN A 116 12.65 12.41 16.44
CA ASN A 116 12.29 11.83 17.74
C ASN A 116 11.39 12.80 18.54
N MET A 117 10.09 12.75 18.26
CA MET A 117 9.09 13.62 18.89
C MET A 117 9.04 13.48 20.43
N PRO A 118 9.08 12.26 21.02
CA PRO A 118 9.12 12.10 22.48
C PRO A 118 10.32 12.80 23.13
N ARG A 119 11.49 12.78 22.48
CA ARG A 119 12.69 13.45 22.99
C ARG A 119 12.53 14.97 22.99
N LEU A 120 11.88 15.54 21.98
CA LEU A 120 11.56 16.96 21.94
C LEU A 120 10.63 17.32 23.10
N GLY A 121 9.55 16.56 23.28
CA GLY A 121 8.60 16.74 24.40
C GLY A 121 9.29 16.71 25.76
N TYR A 122 10.17 15.72 26.00
CA TYR A 122 10.93 15.61 27.26
C TYR A 122 11.87 16.80 27.52
N ARG A 123 12.37 17.47 26.48
CA ARG A 123 13.32 18.59 26.58
C ARG A 123 12.65 19.96 26.60
N SER A 124 11.34 20.02 26.40
CA SER A 124 10.57 21.25 26.35
C SER A 124 9.86 21.49 27.67
N LYS A 125 9.84 22.75 28.10
CA LYS A 125 9.15 23.17 29.32
C LYS A 125 7.66 23.43 29.07
N ASP A 126 7.33 23.79 27.84
CA ASP A 126 6.01 24.15 27.36
C ASP A 126 5.93 23.88 25.85
N GLU A 127 4.74 24.12 25.28
CA GLU A 127 4.44 23.96 23.87
C GLU A 127 5.27 24.88 22.96
N GLY A 128 5.53 26.12 23.39
CA GLY A 128 6.35 27.07 22.63
C GLY A 128 7.78 26.57 22.44
N ALA A 129 8.42 26.15 23.54
CA ALA A 129 9.75 25.56 23.51
C ALA A 129 9.81 24.25 22.70
N PHE A 130 8.69 23.52 22.60
CA PHE A 130 8.58 22.35 21.74
C PHE A 130 8.63 22.72 20.26
N PHE A 131 7.80 23.68 19.83
CA PHE A 131 7.78 24.11 18.44
C PHE A 131 9.08 24.78 18.01
N GLU A 132 9.71 25.59 18.86
CA GLU A 132 11.02 26.20 18.58
C GLU A 132 12.10 25.14 18.30
N ARG A 133 12.12 24.06 19.10
CA ARG A 133 13.07 22.96 18.89
C ARG A 133 12.77 22.14 17.64
N LEU A 134 11.49 21.95 17.32
CA LEU A 134 11.06 21.24 16.12
C LEU A 134 11.45 22.01 14.86
N GLU A 135 11.18 23.32 14.84
CA GLU A 135 11.53 24.21 13.73
C GLU A 135 13.03 24.19 13.43
N ARG A 136 13.89 24.15 14.45
CA ARG A 136 15.34 24.06 14.27
C ARG A 136 15.82 22.76 13.60
N LEU A 137 15.01 21.71 13.58
CA LEU A 137 15.35 20.41 12.97
C LEU A 137 14.76 20.22 11.56
N MET A 138 13.89 21.12 11.11
CA MET A 138 13.23 21.09 9.80
C MET A 138 13.88 22.09 8.85
#